data_AF-A0A2G8SCX8-F1
#
_entry.id   AF-A0A2G8SCX8-F1
#
_cell.length_a   1.000
_cell.length_b   1.000
_cell.length_c   1.000
_cell.angle_alpha   90.00
_cell.angle_beta   90.00
_cell.angle_gamma   90.00
#
_symmetry.space_group_name_H-M   'P 1'
#
loop_
_entity.id
_entity.type
_entity.pdbx_description
1 polymer ?
#
loop_
_entity_poly.entity_id
_entity_poly.type
_entity_poly.pdbx_seq_one_letter_code
_entity_poly.pdbx_strand_id
1 'polypeptide(L)'
;MLSLHAKISDLVAHALAFIEDYECETVGDPQSAVSHLGDVVLFIETTIARFNLVSLSFKVGERTVSLEFMRTSGVHMRPSELKGEEIPAFTSWIKALFDPGSEGIEDTILRATRPKTLLKIAPALFAFAILQTMERKMDKEVLSNGLSYFLGPLLNWTLAGVVRSLLTDIQRRGYNAPVHLDVLKTLLTSLSCPPAVLTLSAPSVLRLFPHPFPQHSRRILQAFDPKPIRQAARQALGLPAEAVPIEMEPSAQWSHQVRQLVSNALAAARSGRAPALDVDRCLLLCPPTKFLGALWAHLRHAATMADMEAPRRLATFVLTIPRTPRSPPLLPIFLHLVLPSLVASADRMSAADHATTVEFLVAVISSALTAALHLEWALLTTCGEERFVLGQSVTSMARRLAGDLKKRGTGTTAGMVLQRLTAMQPFVANFPTFTAEV
;
A
#
# COMPACT_ATOMS: atom_id res chain seq x y z
N MET A 1 -1.90 7.72 -24.74
CA MET A 1 -1.29 7.25 -23.46
C MET A 1 -0.10 8.14 -23.14
N LEU A 2 -0.26 9.12 -22.25
CA LEU A 2 0.83 10.03 -21.86
C LEU A 2 2.00 9.27 -21.19
N SER A 3 1.70 8.20 -20.46
CA SER A 3 2.67 7.35 -19.76
C SER A 3 3.61 6.55 -20.66
N LEU A 4 3.36 6.49 -21.97
CA LEU A 4 4.28 5.91 -22.94
C LEU A 4 5.36 6.92 -23.39
N HIS A 5 5.11 8.22 -23.17
CA HIS A 5 5.96 9.31 -23.66
C HIS A 5 6.60 10.14 -22.53
N ALA A 6 6.05 10.08 -21.31
CA ALA A 6 6.57 10.75 -20.14
C ALA A 6 6.62 9.80 -18.93
N LYS A 7 7.69 9.86 -18.14
CA LYS A 7 7.77 9.10 -16.89
C LYS A 7 6.74 9.67 -15.91
N ILE A 8 6.08 8.80 -15.17
CA ILE A 8 5.11 9.19 -14.14
C ILE A 8 5.78 10.08 -13.07
N SER A 9 7.06 9.81 -12.76
CA SER A 9 7.88 10.65 -11.87
C SER A 9 7.96 12.10 -12.35
N ASP A 10 8.06 12.31 -13.66
CA ASP A 10 8.25 13.64 -14.25
C ASP A 10 6.92 14.40 -14.22
N LEU A 11 5.80 13.72 -14.44
CA LEU A 11 4.47 14.31 -14.28
C LEU A 11 4.23 14.76 -12.84
N VAL A 12 4.59 13.92 -11.87
CA VAL A 12 4.53 14.28 -10.44
C VAL A 12 5.44 15.46 -10.14
N ALA A 13 6.66 15.49 -10.69
CA ALA A 13 7.60 16.59 -10.50
C ALA A 13 7.03 17.94 -10.97
N HIS A 14 6.48 17.99 -12.19
CA HIS A 14 5.89 19.22 -12.75
C HIS A 14 4.62 19.64 -12.01
N ALA A 15 3.77 18.68 -11.63
CA ALA A 15 2.56 18.97 -10.87
C ALA A 15 2.90 19.51 -9.45
N LEU A 16 3.97 19.01 -8.83
CA LEU A 16 4.47 19.55 -7.57
C LEU A 16 4.99 20.97 -7.73
N ALA A 17 5.83 21.22 -8.74
CA ALA A 17 6.33 22.57 -9.04
C ALA A 17 5.18 23.57 -9.23
N PHE A 18 4.16 23.17 -9.99
CA PHE A 18 2.94 23.97 -10.17
C PHE A 18 2.26 24.35 -8.84
N ILE A 19 2.11 23.41 -7.90
CA ILE A 19 1.54 23.70 -6.58
C ILE A 19 2.46 24.60 -5.74
N GLU A 20 3.78 24.44 -5.85
CA GLU A 20 4.73 25.28 -5.12
C GLU A 20 4.65 26.74 -5.53
N ASP A 21 4.45 26.99 -6.82
CA ASP A 21 4.48 28.31 -7.44
C ASP A 21 3.08 28.91 -7.56
N TYR A 22 2.04 28.21 -7.10
CA TYR A 22 0.67 28.65 -7.25
C TYR A 22 0.36 29.85 -6.35
N GLU A 23 -0.01 30.97 -6.97
CA GLU A 23 -0.47 32.18 -6.31
C GLU A 23 -1.87 32.58 -6.82
N CYS A 24 -2.76 32.91 -5.89
CA CYS A 24 -4.16 33.20 -6.22
C CYS A 24 -4.42 34.71 -6.47
N GLU A 25 -3.40 35.57 -6.37
CA GLU A 25 -3.57 37.02 -6.48
C GLU A 25 -4.11 37.47 -7.85
N THR A 26 -3.63 36.88 -8.93
CA THR A 26 -3.97 37.27 -10.31
C THR A 26 -5.16 36.52 -10.89
N VAL A 27 -5.75 35.61 -10.12
CA VAL A 27 -6.86 34.76 -10.57
C VAL A 27 -8.18 35.54 -10.51
N GLY A 28 -8.95 35.52 -11.60
CA GLY A 28 -10.27 36.18 -11.66
C GLY A 28 -11.28 35.56 -10.69
N ASP A 29 -11.39 34.23 -10.69
CA ASP A 29 -12.26 33.44 -9.80
C ASP A 29 -11.42 32.50 -8.92
N PRO A 30 -11.09 32.91 -7.68
CA PRO A 30 -10.32 32.10 -6.72
C PRO A 30 -10.96 30.76 -6.39
N GLN A 31 -12.29 30.69 -6.30
CA GLN A 31 -12.97 29.49 -5.82
C GLN A 31 -12.88 28.36 -6.86
N SER A 32 -13.16 28.66 -8.12
CA SER A 32 -13.02 27.68 -9.20
C SER A 32 -11.55 27.24 -9.37
N ALA A 33 -10.62 28.19 -9.29
CA ALA A 33 -9.20 27.89 -9.48
C ALA A 33 -8.63 27.03 -8.35
N VAL A 34 -8.98 27.29 -7.09
CA VAL A 34 -8.57 26.46 -5.93
C VAL A 34 -9.23 25.08 -6.01
N SER A 35 -10.47 24.98 -6.47
CA SER A 35 -11.14 23.69 -6.67
C SER A 35 -10.38 22.81 -7.68
N HIS A 36 -10.00 23.37 -8.83
CA HIS A 36 -9.21 22.66 -9.85
C HIS A 36 -7.78 22.33 -9.38
N LEU A 37 -7.17 23.21 -8.59
CA LEU A 37 -5.89 22.91 -7.95
C LEU A 37 -6.01 21.68 -7.03
N GLY A 38 -7.15 21.52 -6.37
CA GLY A 38 -7.46 20.35 -5.56
C GLY A 38 -7.38 19.03 -6.32
N ASP A 39 -7.84 18.99 -7.57
CA ASP A 39 -7.72 17.81 -8.43
C ASP A 39 -6.25 17.45 -8.68
N VAL A 40 -5.38 18.44 -8.85
CA VAL A 40 -3.93 18.25 -9.03
C VAL A 40 -3.31 17.69 -7.75
N VAL A 41 -3.70 18.19 -6.58
CA VAL A 41 -3.23 17.67 -5.28
C VAL A 41 -3.61 16.19 -5.11
N LEU A 42 -4.88 15.86 -5.32
CA LEU A 42 -5.37 14.48 -5.19
C LEU A 42 -4.74 13.54 -6.21
N PHE A 43 -4.50 14.02 -7.44
CA PHE A 43 -3.75 13.29 -8.46
C PHE A 43 -2.34 12.94 -7.97
N ILE A 44 -1.60 13.91 -7.43
CA ILE A 44 -0.24 13.70 -6.93
C ILE A 44 -0.24 12.68 -5.78
N GLU A 45 -1.07 12.86 -4.76
CA GLU A 45 -1.12 11.94 -3.61
C GLU A 45 -1.48 10.51 -4.04
N THR A 46 -2.47 10.36 -4.91
CA THR A 46 -2.90 9.05 -5.42
C THR A 46 -1.82 8.40 -6.27
N THR A 47 -1.15 9.18 -7.12
CA THR A 47 -0.09 8.68 -8.02
C THR A 47 1.13 8.22 -7.22
N ILE A 48 1.56 9.01 -6.23
CA ILE A 48 2.67 8.64 -5.36
C ILE A 48 2.35 7.35 -4.61
N ALA A 49 1.15 7.24 -4.03
CA ALA A 49 0.74 6.06 -3.31
C ALA A 49 0.65 4.82 -4.23
N ARG A 50 0.07 4.97 -5.42
CA ARG A 50 -0.14 3.89 -6.39
C ARG A 50 1.16 3.35 -6.97
N PHE A 51 2.08 4.23 -7.33
CA PHE A 51 3.36 3.85 -7.95
C PHE A 51 4.51 3.74 -6.95
N ASN A 52 4.21 3.90 -5.65
CA ASN A 52 5.19 3.85 -4.56
C ASN A 52 6.42 4.71 -4.85
N LEU A 53 6.20 5.97 -5.23
CA LEU A 53 7.28 6.92 -5.49
C LEU A 53 7.89 7.35 -4.15
N VAL A 54 8.86 6.57 -3.67
CA VAL A 54 9.50 6.77 -2.35
C VAL A 54 10.41 8.01 -2.33
N SER A 55 10.80 8.53 -3.50
CA SER A 55 11.64 9.73 -3.59
C SER A 55 10.94 10.93 -2.93
N LEU A 56 11.66 11.61 -2.03
CA LEU A 56 11.18 12.81 -1.35
C LEU A 56 11.46 14.08 -2.15
N SER A 57 12.27 13.96 -3.19
CA SER A 57 12.73 15.04 -4.03
C SER A 57 12.60 14.66 -5.49
N PHE A 58 12.02 15.55 -6.28
CA PHE A 58 11.88 15.41 -7.72
C PHE A 58 12.64 16.55 -8.40
N LYS A 59 13.16 16.31 -9.60
CA LYS A 59 13.84 17.34 -10.38
C LYS A 59 12.94 17.84 -11.51
N VAL A 60 12.88 19.15 -11.67
CA VAL A 60 12.27 19.84 -12.82
C VAL A 60 13.33 20.79 -13.36
N GLY A 61 14.02 20.39 -14.44
CA GLY A 61 15.24 21.05 -14.87
C GLY A 61 16.30 21.03 -13.76
N GLU A 62 16.82 22.21 -13.40
CA GLU A 62 17.80 22.38 -12.30
C GLU A 62 17.14 22.50 -10.92
N ARG A 63 15.81 22.67 -10.85
CA ARG A 63 15.09 22.85 -9.59
C ARG A 63 14.78 21.50 -8.94
N THR A 64 14.96 21.42 -7.63
CA THR A 64 14.50 20.29 -6.83
C THR A 64 13.23 20.68 -6.08
N VAL A 65 12.15 19.91 -6.25
CA VAL A 65 10.87 20.10 -5.56
C VAL A 65 10.63 18.96 -4.57
N SER A 66 10.02 19.26 -3.42
CA SER A 66 9.89 18.31 -2.30
C SER A 66 8.44 17.95 -1.98
N LEU A 67 8.23 16.71 -1.54
CA LEU A 67 6.95 16.20 -1.02
C LEU A 67 6.70 16.51 0.45
N GLU A 68 7.60 17.24 1.10
CA GLU A 68 7.56 17.44 2.55
C GLU A 68 6.23 18.06 3.02
N PHE A 69 5.68 19.03 2.30
CA PHE A 69 4.42 19.67 2.68
C PHE A 69 3.23 18.69 2.66
N MET A 70 3.16 17.77 1.70
CA MET A 70 2.09 16.76 1.64
C MET A 70 2.26 15.66 2.70
N ARG A 71 3.50 15.30 3.07
CA ARG A 71 3.77 14.32 4.14
C ARG A 71 3.49 14.89 5.52
N THR A 72 3.81 16.17 5.73
CA THR A 72 3.55 16.87 7.00
C THR A 72 2.07 17.22 7.15
N SER A 73 1.32 17.34 6.05
CA SER A 73 -0.14 17.43 6.06
C SER A 73 -0.73 16.16 6.69
N GLY A 74 -1.19 16.25 7.94
CA GLY A 74 -1.73 15.14 8.72
C GLY A 74 -0.82 14.62 9.83
N VAL A 75 0.36 15.22 10.03
CA VAL A 75 1.04 15.13 11.33
C VAL A 75 0.21 15.93 12.33
N HIS A 76 -0.13 15.32 13.47
CA HIS A 76 -0.88 15.98 14.52
C HIS A 76 -0.12 17.24 14.98
N MET A 77 -0.60 18.40 14.54
CA MET A 77 -0.02 19.70 14.86
C MET A 77 -0.96 20.41 15.83
N ARG A 78 -0.44 20.82 16.98
CA ARG A 78 -1.22 21.61 17.93
C ARG A 78 -1.31 23.05 17.42
N PRO A 79 -2.40 23.79 17.67
CA PRO A 79 -2.49 25.21 17.32
C PRO A 79 -1.31 26.04 17.86
N SER A 80 -0.75 25.67 19.01
CA SER A 80 0.45 26.29 19.60
C SER A 80 1.75 26.06 18.83
N GLU A 81 1.77 25.12 17.88
CA GLU A 81 2.94 24.76 17.07
C GLU A 81 2.95 25.48 15.70
N LEU A 82 1.86 26.19 15.37
CA LEU A 82 1.74 27.01 14.16
C LEU A 82 2.72 28.18 14.19
N LYS A 83 3.34 28.50 13.05
CA LYS A 83 4.36 29.56 12.95
C LYS A 83 4.15 30.43 11.71
N GLY A 84 4.62 31.68 11.78
CA GLY A 84 4.64 32.59 10.63
C GLY A 84 3.26 32.82 10.02
N GLU A 85 3.15 32.63 8.70
CA GLU A 85 1.91 32.81 7.91
C GLU A 85 0.78 31.84 8.31
N GLU A 86 1.07 30.77 9.05
CA GLU A 86 0.08 29.74 9.44
C GLU A 86 -0.91 30.24 10.50
N ILE A 87 -0.47 31.10 11.42
CA ILE A 87 -1.29 31.64 12.52
C ILE A 87 -2.44 32.53 11.99
N PRO A 88 -2.18 33.57 11.17
CA PRO A 88 -3.24 34.39 10.63
C PRO A 88 -4.17 33.58 9.71
N ALA A 89 -3.62 32.69 8.88
CA ALA A 89 -4.44 31.80 8.05
C ALA A 89 -5.37 30.92 8.90
N PHE A 90 -4.83 30.23 9.92
CA PHE A 90 -5.63 29.41 10.83
C PHE A 90 -6.76 30.20 11.48
N THR A 91 -6.47 31.42 11.97
CA THR A 91 -7.47 32.27 12.62
C THR A 91 -8.59 32.65 11.65
N SER A 92 -8.25 33.08 10.43
CA SER A 92 -9.23 33.42 9.39
C SER A 92 -10.08 32.21 8.99
N TRP A 93 -9.47 31.04 8.80
CA TRP A 93 -10.19 29.82 8.44
C TRP A 93 -11.08 29.28 9.56
N ILE A 94 -10.68 29.38 10.83
CA ILE A 94 -11.57 29.03 11.95
C ILE A 94 -12.81 29.91 11.95
N LYS A 95 -12.64 31.23 11.76
CA LYS A 95 -13.77 32.17 11.70
C LYS A 95 -14.69 31.86 10.51
N ALA A 96 -14.12 31.62 9.32
CA ALA A 96 -14.92 31.34 8.14
C ALA A 96 -15.68 30.00 8.20
N LEU A 97 -15.12 28.98 8.86
CA LEU A 97 -15.67 27.63 8.81
C LEU A 97 -16.50 27.25 10.04
N PHE A 98 -16.18 27.81 11.21
CA PHE A 98 -16.72 27.36 12.50
C PHE A 98 -17.26 28.50 13.38
N ASP A 99 -17.46 29.70 12.82
CA ASP A 99 -18.19 30.78 13.48
C ASP A 99 -19.70 30.67 13.18
N PRO A 100 -20.59 30.73 14.18
CA PRO A 100 -22.04 30.70 13.97
C PRO A 100 -22.57 31.83 13.07
N GLY A 101 -21.88 32.98 13.04
CA GLY A 101 -22.20 34.13 12.21
C GLY A 101 -21.41 34.18 10.90
N SER A 102 -20.77 33.08 10.50
CA SER A 102 -20.01 33.04 9.25
C SER A 102 -20.91 33.20 8.02
N GLU A 103 -20.50 34.09 7.11
CA GLU A 103 -21.09 34.24 5.77
C GLU A 103 -20.48 33.26 4.75
N GLY A 104 -19.51 32.44 5.17
CA GLY A 104 -18.83 31.44 4.35
C GLY A 104 -17.37 31.79 4.04
N ILE A 105 -16.88 31.28 2.92
CA ILE A 105 -15.47 31.42 2.50
C ILE A 105 -15.38 32.58 1.52
N GLU A 106 -14.87 33.71 1.99
CA GLU A 106 -14.61 34.87 1.15
C GLU A 106 -13.36 34.67 0.27
N ASP A 107 -13.38 35.26 -0.92
CA ASP A 107 -12.24 35.25 -1.86
C ASP A 107 -10.96 35.83 -1.25
N THR A 108 -11.09 36.77 -0.31
CA THR A 108 -9.96 37.38 0.41
C THR A 108 -9.17 36.32 1.22
N ILE A 109 -9.86 35.34 1.82
CA ILE A 109 -9.25 34.26 2.58
C ILE A 109 -8.48 33.32 1.65
N LEU A 110 -9.04 33.02 0.47
CA LEU A 110 -8.40 32.20 -0.55
C LEU A 110 -7.16 32.90 -1.13
N ARG A 111 -7.24 34.20 -1.39
CA ARG A 111 -6.11 34.99 -1.89
C ARG A 111 -4.99 35.13 -0.86
N ALA A 112 -5.35 35.26 0.42
CA ALA A 112 -4.38 35.40 1.51
C ALA A 112 -3.74 34.06 1.95
N THR A 113 -4.31 32.91 1.56
CA THR A 113 -3.83 31.59 2.01
C THR A 113 -3.22 30.80 0.86
N ARG A 114 -1.91 30.56 0.94
CA ARG A 114 -1.25 29.63 0.01
C ARG A 114 -1.83 28.21 0.15
N PRO A 115 -2.06 27.47 -0.94
CA PRO A 115 -2.61 26.11 -0.89
C PRO A 115 -1.82 25.14 0.01
N LYS A 116 -0.48 25.26 0.00
CA LYS A 116 0.40 24.50 0.90
C LYS A 116 0.13 24.78 2.38
N THR A 117 -0.11 26.05 2.72
CA THR A 117 -0.46 26.46 4.08
C THR A 117 -1.81 25.87 4.48
N LEU A 118 -2.80 25.93 3.59
CA LEU A 118 -4.12 25.35 3.82
C LEU A 118 -4.07 23.84 4.08
N LEU A 119 -3.33 23.08 3.26
CA LEU A 119 -3.11 21.63 3.47
C LEU A 119 -2.50 21.33 4.84
N LYS A 120 -1.55 22.15 5.26
CA LYS A 120 -0.84 21.99 6.53
C LYS A 120 -1.74 22.28 7.73
N ILE A 121 -2.56 23.34 7.68
CA ILE A 121 -3.41 23.74 8.79
C ILE A 121 -4.74 22.99 8.86
N ALA A 122 -5.23 22.38 7.77
CA ALA A 122 -6.53 21.71 7.73
C ALA A 122 -6.72 20.64 8.83
N PRO A 123 -5.76 19.73 9.12
CA PRO A 123 -5.86 18.82 10.25
C PRO A 123 -5.99 19.53 11.61
N ALA A 124 -5.31 20.67 11.79
CA ALA A 124 -5.39 21.46 13.02
C ALA A 124 -6.76 22.14 13.17
N LEU A 125 -7.38 22.60 12.07
CA LEU A 125 -8.74 23.15 12.08
C LEU A 125 -9.74 22.11 12.63
N PHE A 126 -9.64 20.87 12.15
CA PHE A 126 -10.44 19.75 12.64
C PHE A 126 -10.16 19.42 14.11
N ALA A 127 -8.89 19.33 14.50
CA ALA A 127 -8.51 19.06 15.88
C ALA A 127 -9.05 20.11 16.84
N PHE A 128 -9.00 21.39 16.45
CA PHE A 128 -9.57 22.49 17.21
C PHE A 128 -11.09 22.39 17.31
N ALA A 129 -11.81 22.23 16.19
CA ALA A 129 -13.27 22.15 16.18
C ALA A 129 -13.79 20.96 16.99
N ILE A 130 -13.13 19.80 16.88
CA ILE A 130 -13.43 18.61 17.68
C ILE A 130 -13.20 18.89 19.17
N LEU A 131 -12.09 19.53 19.54
CA LEU A 131 -11.80 19.87 20.93
C LEU A 131 -12.86 20.84 21.50
N GLN A 132 -13.21 21.90 20.77
CA GLN A 132 -14.25 22.84 21.20
C GLN A 132 -15.61 22.15 21.35
N THR A 133 -15.94 21.21 20.46
CA THR A 133 -17.17 20.42 20.56
C THR A 133 -17.17 19.50 21.78
N MET A 134 -16.03 18.84 22.06
CA MET A 134 -15.87 18.00 23.25
C MET A 134 -15.98 18.80 24.55
N GLU A 135 -15.46 20.04 24.56
CA GLU A 135 -15.56 20.99 25.67
C GLU A 135 -16.92 21.70 25.77
N ARG A 136 -17.86 21.40 24.87
CA ARG A 136 -19.19 22.05 24.78
C ARG A 136 -19.13 23.57 24.57
N LYS A 137 -18.06 24.05 23.93
CA LYS A 137 -17.87 25.45 23.52
C LYS A 137 -18.27 25.69 22.07
N MET A 138 -18.50 24.62 21.31
CA MET A 138 -18.98 24.63 19.93
C MET A 138 -20.13 23.63 19.80
N ASP A 139 -21.22 24.08 19.20
CA ASP A 139 -22.39 23.23 18.97
C ASP A 139 -22.11 22.23 17.84
N LYS A 140 -22.78 21.07 17.92
CA LYS A 140 -22.66 20.02 16.89
C LYS A 140 -23.10 20.50 15.51
N GLU A 141 -24.06 21.40 15.45
CA GLU A 141 -24.53 22.00 14.19
C GLU A 141 -23.44 22.87 13.56
N VAL A 142 -22.75 23.68 14.36
CA VAL A 142 -21.60 24.49 13.90
C VAL A 142 -20.49 23.59 13.37
N LEU A 143 -20.17 22.51 14.09
CA LEU A 143 -19.22 21.50 13.62
C LEU A 143 -19.67 20.91 12.27
N SER A 144 -20.93 20.47 12.17
CA SER A 144 -21.49 19.86 10.97
C SER A 144 -21.47 20.82 9.76
N ASN A 145 -21.80 22.10 9.98
CA ASN A 145 -21.73 23.13 8.96
C ASN A 145 -20.28 23.32 8.48
N GLY A 146 -19.30 23.39 9.40
CA GLY A 146 -17.88 23.44 9.05
C GLY A 146 -17.43 22.22 8.23
N LEU A 147 -17.87 21.01 8.59
CA LEU A 147 -17.57 19.79 7.83
C LEU A 147 -18.13 19.85 6.41
N SER A 148 -19.29 20.50 6.21
CA SER A 148 -19.92 20.58 4.88
C SER A 148 -19.07 21.33 3.86
N TYR A 149 -18.33 22.37 4.28
CA TYR A 149 -17.37 23.07 3.41
C TYR A 149 -16.25 22.16 2.93
N PHE A 150 -15.73 21.30 3.81
CA PHE A 150 -14.72 20.29 3.46
C PHE A 150 -15.26 19.15 2.60
N LEU A 151 -16.55 18.88 2.63
CA LEU A 151 -17.19 17.95 1.71
C LEU A 151 -17.53 18.59 0.37
N GLY A 152 -17.48 19.92 0.26
CA GLY A 152 -17.62 20.66 -0.98
C GLY A 152 -16.38 20.59 -1.87
N PRO A 153 -16.52 20.86 -3.19
CA PRO A 153 -15.43 20.78 -4.16
C PRO A 153 -14.27 21.74 -3.85
N LEU A 154 -14.54 22.83 -3.13
CA LEU A 154 -13.54 23.84 -2.80
C LEU A 154 -12.44 23.34 -1.85
N LEU A 155 -12.76 22.44 -0.91
CA LEU A 155 -11.86 22.05 0.18
C LEU A 155 -11.64 20.54 0.32
N ASN A 156 -12.40 19.70 -0.40
CA ASN A 156 -12.35 18.25 -0.25
C ASN A 156 -10.98 17.62 -0.53
N TRP A 157 -10.13 18.29 -1.29
CA TRP A 157 -8.76 17.89 -1.58
C TRP A 157 -7.83 17.96 -0.36
N THR A 158 -8.22 18.68 0.70
CA THR A 158 -7.47 18.73 1.96
C THR A 158 -7.75 17.53 2.88
N LEU A 159 -8.79 16.75 2.58
CA LEU A 159 -9.29 15.70 3.48
C LEU A 159 -8.32 14.54 3.66
N ALA A 160 -7.40 14.27 2.73
CA ALA A 160 -6.45 13.17 2.86
C ALA A 160 -5.57 13.31 4.10
N GLY A 161 -5.06 14.52 4.37
CA GLY A 161 -4.30 14.84 5.58
C GLY A 161 -5.17 14.80 6.84
N VAL A 162 -6.39 15.32 6.75
CA VAL A 162 -7.37 15.34 7.86
C VAL A 162 -7.71 13.92 8.32
N VAL A 163 -8.11 13.04 7.39
CA VAL A 163 -8.47 11.65 7.68
C VAL A 163 -7.28 10.89 8.28
N ARG A 164 -6.07 11.12 7.75
CA ARG A 164 -4.83 10.54 8.29
C ARG A 164 -4.59 10.96 9.75
N SER A 165 -4.80 12.23 10.08
CA SER A 165 -4.70 12.74 11.45
C SER A 165 -5.78 12.13 12.35
N LEU A 166 -7.04 12.12 11.92
CA LEU A 166 -8.16 11.55 12.68
C LEU A 166 -7.94 10.07 13.02
N LEU A 167 -7.51 9.27 12.05
CA LEU A 167 -7.20 7.85 12.26
C LEU A 167 -6.08 7.67 13.29
N THR A 168 -5.05 8.52 13.25
CA THR A 168 -3.95 8.52 14.21
C THR A 168 -4.44 8.88 15.61
N ASP A 169 -5.31 9.88 15.74
CA ASP A 169 -5.85 10.32 17.03
C ASP A 169 -6.79 9.29 17.65
N ILE A 170 -7.65 8.64 16.85
CA ILE A 170 -8.49 7.52 17.31
C ILE A 170 -7.62 6.36 17.78
N GLN A 171 -6.56 6.04 17.04
CA GLN A 171 -5.64 4.98 17.44
C GLN A 171 -4.92 5.31 18.76
N ARG A 172 -4.49 6.57 18.95
CA ARG A 172 -3.80 7.02 20.17
C ARG A 172 -4.71 7.04 21.40
N ARG A 173 -5.96 7.50 21.25
CA ARG A 173 -6.93 7.61 22.35
C ARG A 173 -7.61 6.29 22.70
N GLY A 174 -7.39 5.25 21.89
CA GLY A 174 -8.27 4.08 21.85
C GLY A 174 -9.66 4.50 21.36
N TYR A 175 -10.57 3.55 21.10
CA TYR A 175 -11.91 3.86 20.57
C TYR A 175 -12.79 4.78 21.46
N ASN A 176 -12.27 5.27 22.58
CA ASN A 176 -12.87 6.30 23.43
C ASN A 176 -12.70 7.72 22.84
N ALA A 177 -13.14 7.91 21.60
CA ALA A 177 -13.04 9.18 20.89
C ALA A 177 -14.32 9.46 20.07
N PRO A 178 -15.49 9.63 20.72
CA PRO A 178 -16.80 9.63 20.05
C PRO A 178 -16.92 10.71 18.97
N VAL A 179 -16.52 11.95 19.27
CA VAL A 179 -16.58 13.05 18.28
C VAL A 179 -15.63 12.79 17.09
N HIS A 180 -14.47 12.18 17.32
CA HIS A 180 -13.54 11.86 16.23
C HIS A 180 -14.10 10.75 15.33
N LEU A 181 -14.73 9.73 15.94
CA LEU A 181 -15.39 8.64 15.25
C LEU A 181 -16.56 9.14 14.41
N ASP A 182 -17.39 10.04 14.97
CA ASP A 182 -18.52 10.65 14.26
C ASP A 182 -18.03 11.48 13.07
N VAL A 183 -17.02 12.34 13.26
CA VAL A 183 -16.42 13.13 12.17
C VAL A 183 -15.83 12.21 11.08
N LEU A 184 -15.07 11.18 11.47
CA LEU A 184 -14.49 10.22 10.52
C LEU A 184 -15.58 9.51 9.71
N LYS A 185 -16.67 9.09 10.37
CA LYS A 185 -17.81 8.47 9.71
C LYS A 185 -18.44 9.44 8.71
N THR A 186 -18.80 10.65 9.14
CA THR A 186 -19.38 11.70 8.28
C THR A 186 -18.54 11.94 7.03
N LEU A 187 -17.22 12.08 7.19
CA LEU A 187 -16.32 12.33 6.06
C LEU A 187 -16.26 11.16 5.08
N LEU A 188 -16.11 9.92 5.57
CA LEU A 188 -15.84 8.76 4.72
C LEU A 188 -17.10 8.09 4.16
N THR A 189 -18.29 8.37 4.71
CA THR A 189 -19.56 7.87 4.17
C THR A 189 -20.29 8.90 3.31
N SER A 190 -19.79 10.13 3.22
CA SER A 190 -20.36 11.14 2.33
C SER A 190 -20.12 10.80 0.86
N LEU A 191 -21.14 10.99 0.02
CA LEU A 191 -21.03 10.83 -1.43
C LEU A 191 -20.10 11.87 -2.07
N SER A 192 -19.87 13.00 -1.40
CA SER A 192 -18.97 14.06 -1.86
C SER A 192 -17.51 13.83 -1.45
N CYS A 193 -17.22 12.76 -0.70
CA CYS A 193 -15.86 12.39 -0.34
C CYS A 193 -15.08 11.96 -1.59
N PRO A 194 -13.93 12.56 -1.92
CA PRO A 194 -13.21 12.22 -3.13
C PRO A 194 -12.79 10.74 -3.13
N PRO A 195 -12.94 10.01 -4.26
CA PRO A 195 -12.50 8.62 -4.38
C PRO A 195 -11.01 8.42 -4.05
N ALA A 196 -10.18 9.42 -4.36
CA ALA A 196 -8.77 9.47 -3.99
C ALA A 196 -8.58 9.38 -2.45
N VAL A 197 -9.31 10.19 -1.69
CA VAL A 197 -9.25 10.21 -0.22
C VAL A 197 -9.68 8.87 0.38
N LEU A 198 -10.76 8.28 -0.15
CA LEU A 198 -11.23 6.95 0.27
C LEU A 198 -10.16 5.88 -0.01
N THR A 199 -9.57 5.88 -1.21
CA THR A 199 -8.55 4.91 -1.62
C THR A 199 -7.29 5.03 -0.77
N LEU A 200 -6.83 6.26 -0.53
CA LEU A 200 -5.63 6.55 0.27
C LEU A 200 -5.81 6.18 1.75
N SER A 201 -7.02 6.34 2.29
CA SER A 201 -7.32 6.07 3.70
C SER A 201 -7.72 4.62 3.97
N ALA A 202 -8.23 3.89 2.98
CA ALA A 202 -8.81 2.55 3.14
C ALA A 202 -7.90 1.54 3.88
N PRO A 203 -6.58 1.42 3.59
CA PRO A 203 -5.72 0.48 4.32
C PRO A 203 -5.64 0.78 5.82
N SER A 204 -5.63 2.06 6.19
CA SER A 204 -5.57 2.50 7.59
C SER A 204 -6.93 2.33 8.28
N VAL A 205 -8.03 2.60 7.59
CA VAL A 205 -9.39 2.35 8.08
C VAL A 205 -9.60 0.87 8.37
N LEU A 206 -9.24 -0.02 7.44
CA LEU A 206 -9.40 -1.48 7.61
C LEU A 206 -8.50 -2.04 8.72
N ARG A 207 -7.34 -1.42 8.95
CA ARG A 207 -6.47 -1.76 10.08
C ARG A 207 -7.04 -1.29 11.42
N LEU A 208 -7.60 -0.09 11.45
CA LEU A 208 -8.22 0.46 12.64
C LEU A 208 -9.54 -0.25 12.98
N PHE A 209 -10.27 -0.72 11.96
CA PHE A 209 -11.51 -1.47 12.13
C PHE A 209 -11.44 -2.85 11.46
N PRO A 210 -10.74 -3.82 12.07
CA PRO A 210 -10.58 -5.16 11.51
C PRO A 210 -11.89 -5.97 11.57
N HIS A 211 -12.01 -6.98 10.70
CA HIS A 211 -13.06 -8.00 10.80
C HIS A 211 -12.48 -9.42 10.74
N PRO A 212 -12.84 -10.30 11.70
CA PRO A 212 -13.75 -10.05 12.83
C PRO A 212 -13.18 -9.04 13.84
N PHE A 213 -14.04 -8.16 14.34
CA PHE A 213 -13.63 -7.13 15.29
C PHE A 213 -13.40 -7.75 16.69
N PRO A 214 -12.23 -7.57 17.33
CA PRO A 214 -11.90 -8.23 18.59
C PRO A 214 -12.92 -7.95 19.69
N GLN A 215 -13.34 -8.98 20.43
CA GLN A 215 -14.40 -8.89 21.43
C GLN A 215 -14.10 -7.86 22.55
N HIS A 216 -12.83 -7.76 22.97
CA HIS A 216 -12.41 -6.78 23.99
C HIS A 216 -12.60 -5.33 23.53
N SER A 217 -12.35 -5.05 22.25
CA SER A 217 -12.50 -3.72 21.67
C SER A 217 -13.96 -3.35 21.37
N ARG A 218 -14.86 -4.33 21.22
CA ARG A 218 -16.31 -4.07 21.04
C ARG A 218 -16.93 -3.37 22.23
N ARG A 219 -16.45 -3.64 23.45
CA ARG A 219 -16.93 -2.98 24.68
C ARG A 219 -16.57 -1.48 24.70
N ILE A 220 -15.43 -1.12 24.11
CA ILE A 220 -14.90 0.25 24.10
C ILE A 220 -15.55 1.10 23.01
N LEU A 221 -15.93 0.48 21.88
CA LEU A 221 -16.62 1.15 20.77
C LEU A 221 -18.03 1.63 21.08
N GLN A 222 -18.60 1.23 22.23
CA GLN A 222 -19.96 1.59 22.65
C GLN A 222 -21.00 1.34 21.53
N ALA A 223 -21.70 2.39 21.09
CA ALA A 223 -22.75 2.40 20.08
C ALA A 223 -22.26 2.72 18.65
N PHE A 224 -20.95 2.93 18.45
CA PHE A 224 -20.43 3.27 17.13
C PHE A 224 -20.38 2.04 16.22
N ASP A 225 -21.09 2.09 15.10
CA ASP A 225 -21.04 1.05 14.06
C ASP A 225 -19.96 1.36 13.01
N PRO A 226 -18.85 0.59 12.95
CA PRO A 226 -17.80 0.78 11.96
C PRO A 226 -18.12 0.17 10.59
N LYS A 227 -19.25 -0.55 10.42
CA LYS A 227 -19.57 -1.21 9.14
C LYS A 227 -19.63 -0.25 7.95
N PRO A 228 -20.29 0.94 8.02
CA PRO A 228 -20.41 1.82 6.86
C PRO A 228 -19.05 2.31 6.34
N ILE A 229 -18.17 2.74 7.26
CA ILE A 229 -16.82 3.21 6.94
C ILE A 229 -15.94 2.08 6.39
N ARG A 230 -16.06 0.88 6.96
CA ARG A 230 -15.35 -0.30 6.42
C ARG A 230 -15.83 -0.66 5.03
N GLN A 231 -17.14 -0.58 4.76
CA GLN A 231 -17.70 -0.85 3.45
C GLN A 231 -17.21 0.17 2.41
N ALA A 232 -17.20 1.47 2.76
CA ALA A 232 -16.63 2.51 1.90
C ALA A 232 -15.14 2.24 1.58
N ALA A 233 -14.34 1.89 2.59
CA ALA A 233 -12.93 1.52 2.40
C ALA A 233 -12.74 0.29 1.50
N ARG A 234 -13.58 -0.74 1.64
CA ARG A 234 -13.52 -1.94 0.79
C ARG A 234 -13.89 -1.62 -0.66
N GLN A 235 -14.97 -0.87 -0.86
CA GLN A 235 -15.43 -0.46 -2.19
C GLN A 235 -14.36 0.37 -2.91
N ALA A 236 -13.71 1.31 -2.21
CA ALA A 236 -12.61 2.11 -2.76
C ALA A 236 -11.41 1.26 -3.23
N LEU A 237 -11.16 0.13 -2.57
CA LEU A 237 -10.12 -0.84 -2.96
C LEU A 237 -10.60 -1.88 -3.98
N GLY A 238 -11.84 -1.79 -4.48
CA GLY A 238 -12.42 -2.80 -5.39
C GLY A 238 -12.66 -4.17 -4.74
N LEU A 239 -12.79 -4.21 -3.40
CA LEU A 239 -13.03 -5.46 -2.67
C LEU A 239 -14.53 -5.80 -2.59
N PRO A 240 -14.90 -7.10 -2.60
CA PRO A 240 -16.29 -7.51 -2.48
C PRO A 240 -16.90 -7.09 -1.14
N ALA A 241 -18.23 -6.94 -1.12
CA ALA A 241 -18.99 -6.67 0.11
C ALA A 241 -18.73 -7.73 1.18
N GLU A 242 -18.91 -7.34 2.43
CA GLU A 242 -18.64 -8.20 3.58
C GLU A 242 -19.75 -9.26 3.70
N ALA A 243 -19.41 -10.54 3.50
CA ALA A 243 -20.34 -11.64 3.68
C ALA A 243 -20.64 -11.87 5.17
N VAL A 244 -21.86 -12.32 5.47
CA VAL A 244 -22.33 -12.64 6.83
C VAL A 244 -21.44 -13.73 7.44
N PRO A 245 -21.02 -13.63 8.73
CA PRO A 245 -20.12 -14.61 9.31
C PRO A 245 -20.84 -15.92 9.58
N ILE A 246 -20.36 -17.02 8.99
CA ILE A 246 -20.55 -18.36 9.54
C ILE A 246 -19.55 -18.50 10.70
N GLU A 247 -20.03 -18.81 11.89
CA GLU A 247 -19.23 -19.05 13.10
C GLU A 247 -18.23 -20.20 12.86
N MET A 248 -16.96 -19.88 12.60
CA MET A 248 -15.88 -20.88 12.51
C MET A 248 -14.57 -20.28 13.02
N GLU A 249 -13.77 -21.14 13.66
CA GLU A 249 -12.62 -20.79 14.50
C GLU A 249 -11.59 -19.81 13.87
N PRO A 250 -11.04 -18.85 14.64
CA PRO A 250 -10.24 -17.74 14.11
C PRO A 250 -8.89 -18.15 13.48
N SER A 251 -8.29 -19.26 13.88
CA SER A 251 -6.99 -19.70 13.35
C SER A 251 -7.11 -20.40 11.99
N ALA A 252 -8.25 -21.04 11.71
CA ALA A 252 -8.52 -21.73 10.45
C ALA A 252 -8.90 -20.75 9.33
N GLN A 253 -9.71 -19.72 9.65
CA GLN A 253 -10.19 -18.72 8.68
C GLN A 253 -9.07 -17.98 7.95
N TRP A 254 -7.98 -17.62 8.64
CA TRP A 254 -6.94 -16.78 8.03
C TRP A 254 -6.08 -17.56 7.04
N SER A 255 -5.75 -18.81 7.38
CA SER A 255 -5.10 -19.72 6.44
C SER A 255 -6.00 -20.00 5.24
N HIS A 256 -7.31 -20.18 5.46
CA HIS A 256 -8.27 -20.42 4.40
C HIS A 256 -8.40 -19.25 3.43
N GLN A 257 -8.41 -18.01 3.93
CA GLN A 257 -8.50 -16.82 3.07
C GLN A 257 -7.30 -16.67 2.14
N VAL A 258 -6.08 -16.86 2.65
CA VAL A 258 -4.86 -16.82 1.81
C VAL A 258 -4.89 -17.95 0.77
N ARG A 259 -5.30 -19.16 1.17
CA ARG A 259 -5.46 -20.30 0.26
C ARG A 259 -6.49 -20.01 -0.84
N GLN A 260 -7.60 -19.39 -0.49
CA GLN A 260 -8.66 -19.02 -1.44
C GLN A 260 -8.18 -17.95 -2.42
N LEU A 261 -7.42 -16.95 -1.97
CA LEU A 261 -6.82 -15.94 -2.86
C LEU A 261 -5.84 -16.56 -3.85
N VAL A 262 -4.97 -17.46 -3.37
CA VAL A 262 -4.04 -18.21 -4.23
C VAL A 262 -4.79 -19.11 -5.21
N SER A 263 -5.83 -19.80 -4.76
CA SER A 263 -6.67 -20.65 -5.61
C SER A 263 -7.38 -19.86 -6.70
N ASN A 264 -7.91 -18.67 -6.38
CA ASN A 264 -8.55 -17.78 -7.34
C ASN A 264 -7.54 -17.26 -8.38
N ALA A 265 -6.34 -16.89 -7.94
CA ALA A 265 -5.26 -16.45 -8.84
C ALA A 265 -4.82 -17.60 -9.78
N LEU A 266 -4.69 -18.82 -9.26
CA LEU A 266 -4.39 -20.01 -10.07
C LEU A 266 -5.50 -20.31 -11.08
N ALA A 267 -6.76 -20.28 -10.66
CA ALA A 267 -7.89 -20.52 -11.54
C ALA A 267 -7.95 -19.47 -12.66
N ALA A 268 -7.69 -18.19 -12.34
CA ALA A 268 -7.59 -17.13 -13.33
C ALA A 268 -6.45 -17.42 -14.32
N ALA A 269 -5.24 -17.72 -13.84
CA ALA A 269 -4.09 -18.02 -14.68
C ALA A 269 -4.34 -19.22 -15.62
N ARG A 270 -4.98 -20.29 -15.11
CA ARG A 270 -5.39 -21.46 -15.89
C ARG A 270 -6.40 -21.15 -16.99
N SER A 271 -7.31 -20.23 -16.71
CA SER A 271 -8.29 -19.74 -17.69
C SER A 271 -7.72 -18.71 -18.69
N GLY A 272 -6.41 -18.48 -18.70
CA GLY A 272 -5.77 -17.46 -19.54
C GLY A 272 -6.08 -16.01 -19.13
N ARG A 273 -6.71 -15.81 -17.97
CA ARG A 273 -7.02 -14.48 -17.42
C ARG A 273 -5.85 -13.98 -16.57
N ALA A 274 -5.72 -12.66 -16.47
CA ALA A 274 -4.70 -12.04 -15.63
C ALA A 274 -4.93 -12.43 -14.15
N PRO A 275 -3.97 -13.13 -13.50
CA PRO A 275 -4.08 -13.46 -12.10
C PRO A 275 -3.94 -12.20 -11.24
N ALA A 276 -4.85 -12.00 -10.30
CA ALA A 276 -4.78 -10.94 -9.31
C ALA A 276 -4.48 -11.56 -7.93
N LEU A 277 -3.29 -11.28 -7.40
CA LEU A 277 -2.90 -11.70 -6.05
C LEU A 277 -2.22 -10.53 -5.32
N ASP A 278 -2.89 -10.01 -4.30
CA ASP A 278 -2.33 -9.00 -3.41
C ASP A 278 -1.46 -9.69 -2.35
N VAL A 279 -0.17 -9.77 -2.66
CA VAL A 279 0.81 -10.41 -1.78
C VAL A 279 1.01 -9.60 -0.50
N ASP A 280 0.96 -8.25 -0.53
CA ASP A 280 1.10 -7.43 0.67
C ASP A 280 -0.02 -7.70 1.66
N ARG A 281 -1.24 -7.84 1.17
CA ARG A 281 -2.37 -8.28 2.00
C ARG A 281 -2.16 -9.67 2.57
N CYS A 282 -1.62 -10.62 1.79
CA CYS A 282 -1.33 -11.95 2.31
C CYS A 282 -0.29 -11.92 3.44
N LEU A 283 0.73 -11.06 3.32
CA LEU A 283 1.77 -10.88 4.34
C LEU A 283 1.30 -10.09 5.57
N LEU A 284 0.27 -9.26 5.43
CA LEU A 284 -0.41 -8.66 6.59
C LEU A 284 -1.18 -9.72 7.41
N LEU A 285 -1.66 -10.78 6.74
CA LEU A 285 -2.47 -11.83 7.37
C LEU A 285 -1.63 -12.97 7.95
N CYS A 286 -0.42 -13.21 7.43
CA CYS A 286 0.44 -14.26 7.95
C CYS A 286 1.94 -13.97 7.76
N PRO A 287 2.82 -14.47 8.66
CA PRO A 287 4.26 -14.31 8.51
C PRO A 287 4.77 -14.84 7.16
N PRO A 288 5.81 -14.22 6.56
CA PRO A 288 6.31 -14.59 5.23
C PRO A 288 6.62 -16.07 5.03
N THR A 289 7.22 -16.73 6.02
CA THR A 289 7.56 -18.16 5.94
C THR A 289 6.31 -19.04 5.91
N LYS A 290 5.28 -18.73 6.72
CA LYS A 290 3.99 -19.44 6.72
C LYS A 290 3.24 -19.21 5.41
N PHE A 291 3.24 -17.98 4.90
CA PHE A 291 2.68 -17.65 3.60
C PHE A 291 3.31 -18.48 2.49
N LEU A 292 4.64 -18.47 2.40
CA LEU A 292 5.39 -19.19 1.36
C LEU A 292 5.19 -20.70 1.45
N GLY A 293 5.12 -21.27 2.65
CA GLY A 293 4.79 -22.68 2.84
C GLY A 293 3.38 -23.03 2.36
N ALA A 294 2.38 -22.20 2.68
CA ALA A 294 1.00 -22.41 2.24
C ALA A 294 0.84 -22.25 0.72
N LEU A 295 1.50 -21.23 0.16
CA LEU A 295 1.59 -20.99 -1.29
C LEU A 295 2.20 -22.21 -1.98
N TRP A 296 3.38 -22.66 -1.52
CA TRP A 296 4.06 -23.82 -2.11
C TRP A 296 3.19 -25.07 -2.12
N ALA A 297 2.51 -25.38 -1.00
CA ALA A 297 1.62 -26.53 -0.93
C ALA A 297 0.49 -26.48 -1.98
N HIS A 298 -0.08 -25.29 -2.22
CA HIS A 298 -1.13 -25.10 -3.24
C HIS A 298 -0.58 -25.20 -4.65
N LEU A 299 0.57 -24.56 -4.91
CA LEU A 299 1.20 -24.57 -6.22
C LEU A 299 1.68 -25.98 -6.61
N ARG A 300 2.24 -26.74 -5.66
CA ARG A 300 2.65 -28.14 -5.87
C ARG A 300 1.46 -29.02 -6.19
N HIS A 301 0.36 -28.89 -5.44
CA HIS A 301 -0.87 -29.64 -5.73
C HIS A 301 -1.42 -29.30 -7.11
N ALA A 302 -1.40 -28.03 -7.48
CA ALA A 302 -1.78 -27.59 -8.82
C ALA A 302 -0.87 -28.19 -9.91
N ALA A 303 0.46 -28.21 -9.68
CA ALA A 303 1.44 -28.76 -10.61
C ALA A 303 1.25 -30.28 -10.84
N THR A 304 0.81 -31.04 -9.81
CA THR A 304 0.51 -32.48 -9.97
C THR A 304 -0.69 -32.77 -10.87
N MET A 305 -1.55 -31.79 -11.16
CA MET A 305 -2.70 -31.94 -12.07
C MET A 305 -2.37 -31.63 -13.54
N ALA A 306 -1.15 -31.93 -13.98
CA ALA A 306 -0.65 -31.78 -15.36
C ALA A 306 -0.55 -30.35 -15.93
N ASP A 307 -0.61 -29.32 -15.09
CA ASP A 307 -0.33 -27.92 -15.46
C ASP A 307 0.73 -27.33 -14.55
N MET A 308 1.99 -27.37 -15.00
CA MET A 308 3.13 -26.78 -14.30
C MET A 308 3.32 -25.29 -14.60
N GLU A 309 2.75 -24.78 -15.69
CA GLU A 309 3.06 -23.45 -16.19
C GLU A 309 2.39 -22.35 -15.38
N ALA A 310 1.08 -22.48 -15.11
CA ALA A 310 0.37 -21.48 -14.31
C ALA A 310 0.91 -21.41 -12.86
N PRO A 311 1.14 -22.54 -12.15
CA PRO A 311 1.74 -22.50 -10.82
C PRO A 311 3.16 -21.92 -10.82
N ARG A 312 3.97 -22.24 -11.84
CA ARG A 312 5.32 -21.70 -11.99
C ARG A 312 5.29 -20.19 -12.16
N ARG A 313 4.49 -19.65 -13.10
CA ARG A 313 4.37 -18.19 -13.32
C ARG A 313 3.91 -17.46 -12.07
N LEU A 314 2.94 -18.01 -11.35
CA LEU A 314 2.46 -17.43 -10.11
C LEU A 314 3.54 -17.44 -9.02
N ALA A 315 4.30 -18.53 -8.88
CA ALA A 315 5.45 -18.60 -7.98
C ALA A 315 6.50 -17.53 -8.32
N THR A 316 6.90 -17.46 -9.60
CA THR A 316 7.87 -16.46 -10.09
C THR A 316 7.41 -15.05 -9.70
N PHE A 317 6.18 -14.69 -10.06
CA PHE A 317 5.61 -13.37 -9.76
C PHE A 317 5.66 -13.04 -8.26
N VAL A 318 5.18 -13.95 -7.40
CA VAL A 318 5.13 -13.71 -5.94
C VAL A 318 6.52 -13.56 -5.35
N LEU A 319 7.50 -14.33 -5.83
CA LEU A 319 8.86 -14.30 -5.31
C LEU A 319 9.63 -13.06 -5.78
N THR A 320 9.39 -12.59 -7.01
CA THR A 320 10.20 -11.53 -7.64
C THR A 320 9.57 -10.15 -7.67
N ILE A 321 8.28 -9.99 -7.33
CA ILE A 321 7.64 -8.67 -7.33
C ILE A 321 8.32 -7.73 -6.32
N PRO A 322 8.78 -6.53 -6.74
CA PRO A 322 9.27 -5.50 -5.82
C PRO A 322 8.24 -5.21 -4.72
N ARG A 323 8.70 -5.12 -3.49
CA ARG A 323 7.84 -4.96 -2.31
C ARG A 323 7.96 -3.56 -1.74
N THR A 324 6.93 -3.12 -1.02
CA THR A 324 7.00 -1.85 -0.28
C THR A 324 8.05 -1.94 0.84
N PRO A 325 8.63 -0.82 1.31
CA PRO A 325 9.63 -0.84 2.39
C PRO A 325 9.16 -1.49 3.71
N ARG A 326 7.84 -1.69 3.88
CA ARG A 326 7.21 -2.30 5.05
C ARG A 326 7.02 -3.82 4.90
N SER A 327 7.39 -4.39 3.76
CA SER A 327 7.09 -5.77 3.36
C SER A 327 8.38 -6.43 2.90
N PRO A 328 8.82 -7.54 3.52
CA PRO A 328 10.11 -8.11 3.21
C PRO A 328 10.13 -8.76 1.83
N PRO A 329 11.28 -8.76 1.14
CA PRO A 329 11.44 -9.47 -0.13
C PRO A 329 11.31 -10.97 0.08
N LEU A 330 10.49 -11.64 -0.75
CA LEU A 330 10.12 -13.03 -0.52
C LEU A 330 11.10 -14.03 -1.13
N LEU A 331 11.76 -13.72 -2.25
CA LEU A 331 12.73 -14.61 -2.87
C LEU A 331 13.88 -15.02 -1.92
N PRO A 332 14.56 -14.10 -1.21
CA PRO A 332 15.56 -14.47 -0.19
C PRO A 332 15.01 -15.41 0.88
N ILE A 333 13.82 -15.14 1.40
CA ILE A 333 13.19 -15.93 2.46
C ILE A 333 12.87 -17.33 1.93
N PHE A 334 12.35 -17.42 0.71
CA PHE A 334 12.06 -18.69 0.06
C PHE A 334 13.34 -19.52 -0.11
N LEU A 335 14.38 -18.96 -0.76
CA LEU A 335 15.61 -19.70 -1.05
C LEU A 335 16.37 -20.12 0.21
N HIS A 336 16.44 -19.26 1.23
CA HIS A 336 17.32 -19.49 2.39
C HIS A 336 16.64 -20.21 3.55
N LEU A 337 15.31 -20.15 3.66
CA LEU A 337 14.57 -20.70 4.81
C LEU A 337 13.56 -21.76 4.41
N VAL A 338 12.79 -21.54 3.34
CA VAL A 338 11.69 -22.45 2.96
C VAL A 338 12.22 -23.61 2.11
N LEU A 339 12.99 -23.31 1.07
CA LEU A 339 13.51 -24.27 0.10
C LEU A 339 14.30 -25.43 0.73
N PRO A 340 15.21 -25.23 1.71
CA PRO A 340 15.91 -26.35 2.34
C PRO A 340 14.95 -27.36 2.99
N SER A 341 13.87 -26.86 3.60
CA SER A 341 12.84 -27.70 4.22
C SER A 341 12.04 -28.47 3.16
N LEU A 342 11.76 -27.84 2.02
CA LEU A 342 11.06 -28.48 0.90
C LEU A 342 11.90 -29.60 0.29
N VAL A 343 13.18 -29.34 0.03
CA VAL A 343 14.13 -30.34 -0.49
C VAL A 343 14.22 -31.54 0.45
N ALA A 344 14.40 -31.32 1.76
CA ALA A 344 14.46 -32.39 2.74
C ALA A 344 13.14 -33.18 2.85
N SER A 345 11.99 -32.53 2.67
CA SER A 345 10.68 -33.20 2.68
C SER A 345 10.45 -34.06 1.43
N ALA A 346 11.01 -33.66 0.28
CA ALA A 346 10.84 -34.35 -0.98
C ALA A 346 11.52 -35.72 -1.01
N ASP A 347 12.63 -35.89 -0.28
CA ASP A 347 13.33 -37.18 -0.13
C ASP A 347 12.46 -38.29 0.48
N ARG A 348 11.35 -37.94 1.15
CA ARG A 348 10.43 -38.87 1.80
C ARG A 348 9.18 -39.18 0.98
N MET A 349 9.09 -38.67 -0.24
CA MET A 349 7.90 -38.80 -1.09
C MET A 349 7.92 -40.10 -1.90
N SER A 350 6.76 -40.47 -2.46
CA SER A 350 6.67 -41.55 -3.45
C SER A 350 7.50 -41.19 -4.70
N ALA A 351 7.99 -42.18 -5.46
CA ALA A 351 8.83 -41.92 -6.64
C ALA A 351 8.17 -41.01 -7.68
N ALA A 352 6.85 -41.16 -7.91
CA ALA A 352 6.10 -40.32 -8.83
C ALA A 352 5.98 -38.87 -8.32
N ASP A 353 5.60 -38.69 -7.06
CA ASP A 353 5.47 -37.35 -6.47
C ASP A 353 6.83 -36.65 -6.31
N HIS A 354 7.88 -37.44 -6.06
CA HIS A 354 9.26 -36.97 -5.95
C HIS A 354 9.74 -36.36 -7.27
N ALA A 355 9.55 -37.07 -8.39
CA ALA A 355 9.93 -36.58 -9.72
C ALA A 355 9.21 -35.26 -10.06
N THR A 356 7.88 -35.20 -9.90
CA THR A 356 7.11 -33.97 -10.15
C THR A 356 7.53 -32.82 -9.23
N THR A 357 7.85 -33.12 -7.96
CA THR A 357 8.30 -32.10 -7.00
C THR A 357 9.68 -31.55 -7.38
N VAL A 358 10.62 -32.40 -7.80
CA VAL A 358 11.94 -31.99 -8.30
C VAL A 358 11.80 -31.11 -9.54
N GLU A 359 10.99 -31.53 -10.52
CA GLU A 359 10.76 -30.73 -11.73
C GLU A 359 10.16 -29.36 -11.40
N PHE A 360 9.18 -29.32 -10.50
CA PHE A 360 8.56 -28.07 -10.09
C PHE A 360 9.54 -27.15 -9.32
N LEU A 361 10.38 -27.70 -8.44
CA LEU A 361 11.44 -26.96 -7.75
C LEU A 361 12.41 -26.33 -8.75
N VAL A 362 12.92 -27.10 -9.71
CA VAL A 362 13.83 -26.62 -10.76
C VAL A 362 13.17 -25.50 -11.57
N ALA A 363 11.90 -25.68 -11.95
CA ALA A 363 11.15 -24.70 -12.73
C ALA A 363 10.94 -23.38 -11.97
N VAL A 364 10.62 -23.43 -10.67
CA VAL A 364 10.44 -22.24 -9.84
C VAL A 364 11.77 -21.55 -9.56
N ILE A 365 12.82 -22.29 -9.19
CA ILE A 365 14.15 -21.72 -8.90
C ILE A 365 14.72 -21.01 -10.14
N SER A 366 14.74 -21.71 -11.28
CA SER A 366 15.31 -21.18 -12.52
C SER A 366 14.56 -19.93 -12.99
N SER A 367 13.23 -19.98 -12.99
CA SER A 367 12.40 -18.84 -13.40
C SER A 367 12.48 -17.65 -12.44
N ALA A 368 12.48 -17.88 -11.12
CA ALA A 368 12.55 -16.80 -10.14
C ALA A 368 13.91 -16.11 -10.13
N LEU A 369 15.02 -16.86 -10.20
CA LEU A 369 16.36 -16.25 -10.28
C LEU A 369 16.55 -15.50 -11.60
N THR A 370 16.11 -16.07 -12.73
CA THR A 370 16.21 -15.38 -14.04
C THR A 370 15.36 -14.11 -14.08
N ALA A 371 14.12 -14.17 -13.59
CA ALA A 371 13.25 -13.00 -13.52
C ALA A 371 13.81 -11.94 -12.57
N ALA A 372 14.41 -12.34 -11.45
CA ALA A 372 15.07 -11.43 -10.53
C ALA A 372 16.29 -10.75 -11.17
N LEU A 373 17.10 -11.48 -11.95
CA LEU A 373 18.25 -10.90 -12.66
C LEU A 373 17.81 -9.86 -13.69
N HIS A 374 16.79 -10.18 -14.50
CA HIS A 374 16.25 -9.23 -15.47
C HIS A 374 15.63 -8.00 -14.80
N LEU A 375 14.99 -8.18 -13.64
CA LEU A 375 14.46 -7.07 -12.84
C LEU A 375 15.59 -6.16 -12.32
N GLU A 376 16.67 -6.75 -11.80
CA GLU A 376 17.85 -6.01 -11.34
C GLU A 376 18.46 -5.19 -12.50
N TRP A 377 18.63 -5.80 -13.67
CA TRP A 377 19.13 -5.11 -14.88
C TRP A 377 18.17 -4.03 -15.39
N ALA A 378 16.88 -4.29 -15.41
CA ALA A 378 15.88 -3.33 -15.86
C ALA A 378 15.88 -2.09 -14.96
N LEU A 379 15.91 -2.27 -13.65
CA LEU A 379 15.93 -1.16 -12.68
C LEU A 379 17.22 -0.35 -12.76
N LEU A 380 18.37 -1.02 -12.88
CA LEU A 380 19.64 -0.33 -13.05
C LEU A 380 19.67 0.47 -14.36
N THR A 381 19.28 -0.15 -15.47
CA THR A 381 19.40 0.44 -16.82
C THR A 381 18.37 1.54 -17.07
N THR A 382 17.14 1.37 -16.59
CA THR A 382 16.02 2.29 -16.92
C THR A 382 15.75 3.33 -15.82
N CYS A 383 16.00 2.98 -14.56
CA CYS A 383 15.74 3.85 -13.41
C CYS A 383 17.02 4.42 -12.78
N GLY A 384 18.20 3.87 -13.10
CA GLY A 384 19.43 4.22 -12.38
C GLY A 384 19.39 3.80 -10.91
N GLU A 385 18.55 2.82 -10.57
CA GLU A 385 18.39 2.35 -9.19
C GLU A 385 19.52 1.37 -8.86
N GLU A 386 20.44 1.81 -8.00
CA GLU A 386 21.58 0.99 -7.54
C GLU A 386 21.19 0.04 -6.40
N ARG A 387 20.03 0.23 -5.75
CA ARG A 387 19.60 -0.61 -4.63
C ARG A 387 18.98 -1.92 -5.13
N PHE A 388 19.33 -3.01 -4.45
CA PHE A 388 18.70 -4.30 -4.69
C PHE A 388 17.28 -4.32 -4.13
N VAL A 389 16.27 -4.21 -4.99
CA VAL A 389 14.83 -4.23 -4.60
C VAL A 389 14.40 -5.54 -3.92
N LEU A 390 15.16 -6.62 -4.10
CA LEU A 390 14.96 -7.90 -3.42
C LEU A 390 15.83 -8.05 -2.15
N GLY A 391 16.42 -6.95 -1.67
CA GLY A 391 17.24 -6.88 -0.45
C GLY A 391 18.69 -7.35 -0.60
N GLN A 392 19.01 -8.14 -1.64
CA GLN A 392 20.37 -8.58 -1.95
C GLN A 392 20.53 -8.85 -3.45
N SER A 393 21.76 -8.78 -3.96
CA SER A 393 22.08 -9.11 -5.35
C SER A 393 21.68 -10.54 -5.71
N VAL A 394 21.11 -10.72 -6.90
CA VAL A 394 20.71 -12.05 -7.41
C VAL A 394 21.90 -13.00 -7.53
N THR A 395 23.08 -12.49 -7.88
CA THR A 395 24.33 -13.27 -7.94
C THR A 395 24.72 -13.84 -6.58
N SER A 396 24.51 -13.07 -5.50
CA SER A 396 24.76 -13.54 -4.13
C SER A 396 23.78 -14.65 -3.74
N MET A 397 22.49 -14.49 -4.09
CA MET A 397 21.46 -15.52 -3.87
C MET A 397 21.78 -16.82 -4.60
N ALA A 398 22.12 -16.73 -5.88
CA ALA A 398 22.48 -17.88 -6.71
C ALA A 398 23.70 -18.62 -6.16
N ARG A 399 24.75 -17.89 -5.75
CA ARG A 399 25.96 -18.49 -5.16
C ARG A 399 25.68 -19.22 -3.86
N ARG A 400 24.90 -18.60 -2.97
CA ARG A 400 24.52 -19.24 -1.69
C ARG A 400 23.67 -20.47 -1.93
N LEU A 401 22.69 -20.40 -2.83
CA LEU A 401 21.85 -21.54 -3.20
C LEU A 401 22.69 -22.71 -3.75
N ALA A 402 23.60 -22.43 -4.68
CA ALA A 402 24.51 -23.45 -5.21
C ALA A 402 25.36 -24.08 -4.08
N GLY A 403 25.88 -23.27 -3.16
CA GLY A 403 26.61 -23.74 -1.99
C GLY A 403 25.77 -24.61 -1.06
N ASP A 404 24.51 -24.22 -0.80
CA ASP A 404 23.59 -24.97 0.04
C ASP A 404 23.20 -26.31 -0.60
N LEU A 405 22.93 -26.34 -1.91
CA LEU A 405 22.66 -27.59 -2.64
C LEU A 405 23.87 -28.54 -2.66
N LYS A 406 25.10 -28.02 -2.71
CA LYS A 406 26.34 -28.82 -2.67
C LYS A 406 26.69 -29.32 -1.26
N LYS A 407 26.61 -28.45 -0.25
CA LYS A 407 27.10 -28.72 1.12
C LYS A 407 26.07 -29.35 2.04
N ARG A 408 24.80 -28.95 1.93
CA ARG A 408 23.69 -29.43 2.78
C ARG A 408 22.80 -30.46 2.08
N GLY A 409 23.04 -30.69 0.79
CA GLY A 409 22.30 -31.60 -0.06
C GLY A 409 22.80 -33.04 -0.07
N THR A 410 22.96 -33.68 1.09
CA THR A 410 23.23 -35.14 1.14
C THR A 410 22.03 -35.98 0.72
N GLY A 411 20.87 -35.37 0.50
CA GLY A 411 19.64 -36.00 0.00
C GLY A 411 19.60 -36.10 -1.52
N THR A 412 18.93 -37.13 -2.03
CA THR A 412 18.80 -37.41 -3.47
C THR A 412 18.15 -36.25 -4.23
N THR A 413 17.17 -35.57 -3.61
CA THR A 413 16.48 -34.41 -4.19
C THR A 413 17.45 -33.26 -4.50
N ALA A 414 18.34 -32.92 -3.57
CA ALA A 414 19.25 -31.78 -3.73
C ALA A 414 20.20 -32.00 -4.91
N GLY A 415 20.74 -33.22 -5.05
CA GLY A 415 21.58 -33.62 -6.17
C GLY A 415 20.83 -33.55 -7.50
N MET A 416 19.59 -34.04 -7.56
CA MET A 416 18.77 -33.97 -8.79
C MET A 416 18.43 -32.52 -9.18
N VAL A 417 18.07 -31.67 -8.22
CA VAL A 417 17.80 -30.25 -8.47
C VAL A 417 19.06 -29.55 -9.00
N LEU A 418 20.22 -29.78 -8.36
CA LEU A 418 21.49 -29.22 -8.80
C LEU A 418 21.85 -29.69 -10.22
N GLN A 419 21.80 -31.00 -10.49
CA GLN A 419 22.10 -31.58 -11.79
C GLN A 419 21.23 -30.98 -12.90
N ARG A 420 19.91 -30.85 -12.65
CA ARG A 420 18.96 -30.30 -13.63
C ARG A 420 19.22 -28.81 -13.89
N LEU A 421 19.51 -28.03 -12.84
CA LEU A 421 19.87 -26.61 -13.01
C LEU A 421 21.18 -26.44 -13.79
N THR A 422 22.19 -27.26 -13.53
CA THR A 422 23.46 -27.25 -14.27
C THR A 422 23.31 -27.70 -15.73
N ALA A 423 22.33 -28.55 -16.04
CA ALA A 423 22.04 -28.94 -17.41
C ALA A 423 21.32 -27.84 -18.24
N MET A 424 20.73 -26.83 -17.59
CA MET A 424 20.01 -25.74 -18.27
C MET A 424 20.97 -24.67 -18.77
N GLN A 425 21.40 -24.75 -20.03
CA GLN A 425 22.35 -23.80 -20.64
C GLN A 425 21.97 -22.31 -20.46
N PRO A 426 20.71 -21.87 -20.68
CA PRO A 426 20.35 -20.46 -20.47
C PRO A 426 20.46 -20.02 -19.00
N PHE A 427 20.22 -20.94 -18.07
CA PHE A 427 20.33 -20.65 -16.64
C PHE A 427 21.79 -20.54 -16.22
N VAL A 428 22.63 -21.48 -16.67
CA VAL A 428 24.07 -21.49 -16.37
C VAL A 428 24.79 -20.27 -16.96
N ALA A 429 24.41 -19.82 -18.16
CA ALA A 429 24.95 -18.61 -18.76
C ALA A 429 24.74 -17.38 -17.85
N ASN A 430 23.58 -17.30 -17.19
CA ASN A 430 23.25 -16.23 -16.24
C ASN A 430 23.84 -16.46 -14.84
N PHE A 431 24.07 -17.72 -14.45
CA PHE A 431 24.56 -18.09 -13.12
C PHE A 431 25.72 -19.10 -13.17
N PRO A 432 26.94 -18.69 -13.56
CA PRO A 432 28.09 -19.59 -13.70
C PRO A 432 28.53 -20.29 -12.40
N THR A 433 28.06 -19.85 -11.22
CA THR A 433 28.36 -20.55 -9.96
C THR A 433 27.82 -21.98 -9.93
N PHE A 434 26.86 -22.33 -10.79
CA PHE A 434 26.33 -23.70 -10.92
C PHE A 434 27.21 -24.64 -11.76
N THR A 435 28.24 -24.14 -12.45
CA THR A 435 29.22 -24.96 -13.18
C THR A 435 30.55 -25.13 -12.45
N ALA A 436 30.86 -24.27 -11.48
CA ALA A 436 32.13 -24.32 -10.75
C ALA A 436 32.17 -25.54 -9.81
N GLU A 437 32.80 -26.63 -10.28
CA GLU A 437 33.12 -27.92 -9.62
C GLU A 437 31.93 -28.85 -9.32
N VAL A 438 31.80 -29.87 -10.18
CA VAL A 438 31.41 -31.26 -9.84
C VAL A 438 32.70 -32.04 -9.66
#